data_AF-A0A4Q6C248-F1
#
_entry.id   AF-A0A4Q6C248-F1
#
_cell.length_a   1.000
_cell.length_b   1.000
_cell.length_c   1.000
_cell.angle_alpha   90.00
_cell.angle_beta   90.00
_cell.angle_gamma   90.00
#
_symmetry.space_group_name_H-M   'P 1'
#
loop_
_entity.id
_entity.type
_entity.pdbx_description
1 polymer ?
#
loop_
_entity_poly.entity_id
_entity_poly.type
_entity_poly.pdbx_seq_one_letter_code
_entity_poly.pdbx_strand_id
1 'polypeptide(L)'
;MSAHPDLRWRREGLHAYANKNYDEAMQYFLRAARYADKPAQAMIAEMYWKGIGVAQDRALGYAWMDLAAERFYSNFVIIREQYWETLDAATQAQAIERGQPLLAEYGDAAAKPRMARILRKQRAGTGSRVGFTGNLQIIPFTGPNAGTGLSIRADEYYAPKYWQADKYFEWQDQMWNAPPSRKGKVEVGELQDIGKNPPPKDSP
;
A
#
# COMPACT_ATOMS: atom_id res chain seq x y z
N MET A 1 -13.36 -7.09 2.90
CA MET A 1 -12.36 -6.02 2.65
C MET A 1 -12.31 -4.95 3.75
N SER A 2 -13.18 -4.98 4.77
CA SER A 2 -13.24 -3.93 5.81
C SER A 2 -12.16 -4.03 6.90
N ALA A 3 -11.42 -5.15 6.99
CA ALA A 3 -10.47 -5.37 8.09
C ALA A 3 -9.12 -4.67 7.90
N HIS A 4 -8.74 -4.40 6.64
CA HIS A 4 -7.49 -3.74 6.26
C HIS A 4 -7.79 -2.39 5.60
N PRO A 5 -7.99 -1.33 6.39
CA PRO A 5 -8.35 -0.02 5.85
C PRO A 5 -7.22 0.59 5.00
N ASP A 6 -5.96 0.34 5.33
CA ASP A 6 -4.79 0.72 4.53
C ASP A 6 -4.87 0.19 3.09
N LEU A 7 -5.03 -1.12 2.93
CA LEU A 7 -5.05 -1.80 1.65
C LEU A 7 -6.30 -1.41 0.84
N ARG A 8 -7.45 -1.30 1.53
CA ARG A 8 -8.68 -0.83 0.91
C ARG A 8 -8.48 0.57 0.34
N TRP A 9 -8.09 1.53 1.18
CA TRP A 9 -7.98 2.93 0.76
C TRP A 9 -6.85 3.14 -0.25
N ARG A 10 -5.74 2.41 -0.14
CA ARG A 10 -4.69 2.45 -1.17
C ARG A 10 -5.23 1.99 -2.52
N ARG A 11 -6.00 0.90 -2.56
CA ARG A 11 -6.60 0.40 -3.80
C ARG A 11 -7.57 1.43 -4.39
N GLU A 12 -8.47 1.99 -3.59
CA GLU A 12 -9.38 3.05 -4.07
C GLU A 12 -8.60 4.27 -4.58
N GLY A 13 -7.54 4.66 -3.87
CA GLY A 13 -6.66 5.75 -4.30
C GLY A 13 -5.98 5.48 -5.63
N LEU A 14 -5.47 4.27 -5.85
CA LEU A 14 -4.88 3.85 -7.13
C LEU A 14 -5.92 3.83 -8.26
N HIS A 15 -7.14 3.37 -8.00
CA HIS A 15 -8.23 3.41 -9.00
C HIS A 15 -8.60 4.84 -9.37
N ALA A 16 -8.79 5.72 -8.38
CA ALA A 16 -9.08 7.13 -8.61
C ALA A 16 -7.93 7.82 -9.38
N TYR A 17 -6.69 7.53 -9.02
CA TYR A 17 -5.50 8.05 -9.69
C TYR A 17 -5.43 7.61 -11.16
N ALA A 18 -5.66 6.32 -11.45
CA ALA A 18 -5.67 5.80 -12.81
C ALA A 18 -6.77 6.43 -13.69
N ASN A 19 -7.90 6.77 -13.08
CA ASN A 19 -9.01 7.48 -13.72
C ASN A 19 -8.81 9.01 -13.79
N LYS A 20 -7.64 9.52 -13.36
CA LYS A 20 -7.31 10.95 -13.28
C LYS A 20 -8.20 11.77 -12.32
N ASN A 21 -8.89 11.10 -11.40
CA ASN A 21 -9.65 11.71 -10.31
C ASN A 21 -8.71 12.03 -9.14
N TYR A 22 -7.80 12.98 -9.33
CA TYR A 22 -6.68 13.17 -8.41
C TYR A 22 -7.09 13.69 -7.02
N ASP A 23 -8.13 14.52 -6.92
CA ASP A 23 -8.64 14.98 -5.61
C ASP A 23 -9.12 13.81 -4.76
N GLU A 24 -9.84 12.87 -5.38
CA GLU A 24 -10.31 11.66 -4.74
C GLU A 24 -9.16 10.71 -4.39
N ALA A 25 -8.18 10.58 -5.30
CA ALA A 25 -6.98 9.80 -5.06
C ALA A 25 -6.21 10.29 -3.82
N MET A 26 -5.99 11.61 -3.72
CA MET A 26 -5.33 12.24 -2.56
C MET A 26 -6.07 11.92 -1.26
N GLN A 27 -7.40 12.06 -1.25
CA GLN A 27 -8.22 11.74 -0.06
C GLN A 27 -8.08 10.27 0.35
N TYR A 28 -8.11 9.34 -0.60
CA TYR A 28 -7.94 7.92 -0.30
C TYR A 28 -6.53 7.58 0.16
N PHE A 29 -5.49 8.15 -0.45
CA PHE A 29 -4.12 7.93 0.02
C PHE A 29 -3.91 8.48 1.42
N LEU A 30 -4.45 9.66 1.76
CA LEU A 30 -4.39 10.19 3.13
C LEU A 30 -5.07 9.25 4.13
N ARG A 31 -6.22 8.66 3.77
CA ARG A 31 -6.89 7.65 4.61
C ARG A 31 -6.05 6.40 4.81
N ALA A 32 -5.36 5.93 3.78
CA ALA A 32 -4.44 4.79 3.88
C ALA A 32 -3.22 5.13 4.75
N ALA A 33 -2.61 6.30 4.55
CA ALA A 33 -1.45 6.78 5.29
C ALA A 33 -1.70 6.84 6.80
N ARG A 34 -2.93 7.15 7.25
CA ARG A 34 -3.31 7.13 8.69
C ARG A 34 -3.13 5.77 9.37
N TYR A 35 -3.00 4.69 8.58
CA TYR A 35 -2.79 3.31 9.02
C TYR A 35 -1.40 2.77 8.65
N ALA A 36 -0.42 3.66 8.49
CA ALA A 36 0.98 3.34 8.26
C ALA A 36 1.27 2.66 6.91
N ASP A 37 0.47 2.97 5.88
CA ASP A 37 0.70 2.50 4.51
C ASP A 37 1.81 3.33 3.84
N LYS A 38 3.04 2.80 3.83
CA LYS A 38 4.21 3.44 3.21
C LYS A 38 4.03 3.72 1.70
N PRO A 39 3.44 2.81 0.91
CA PRO A 39 3.17 3.09 -0.50
C PRO A 39 2.22 4.28 -0.72
N ALA A 40 1.16 4.43 0.08
CA ALA A 40 0.25 5.57 0.00
C ALA A 40 0.95 6.88 0.39
N GLN A 41 1.83 6.86 1.40
CA GLN A 41 2.68 8.00 1.75
C GLN A 41 3.56 8.41 0.56
N ALA A 42 4.15 7.44 -0.15
CA ALA A 42 4.94 7.70 -1.35
C ALA A 42 4.08 8.24 -2.52
N MET A 43 2.83 7.80 -2.68
CA MET A 43 1.92 8.36 -3.69
C MET A 43 1.58 9.82 -3.39
N ILE A 44 1.31 10.17 -2.12
CA ILE A 44 1.07 11.56 -1.71
C ILE A 44 2.29 12.42 -2.00
N ALA A 45 3.47 11.91 -1.65
CA ALA A 45 4.75 12.57 -1.92
C ALA A 45 4.93 12.88 -3.41
N GLU A 46 4.69 11.89 -4.28
CA GLU A 46 4.80 12.07 -5.73
C GLU A 46 3.78 13.07 -6.28
N MET A 47 2.55 13.05 -5.76
CA MET A 47 1.51 14.01 -6.16
C MET A 47 1.92 15.45 -5.84
N TYR A 48 2.45 15.72 -4.64
CA TYR A 48 2.99 17.03 -4.29
C TYR A 48 4.25 17.38 -5.08
N TRP A 49 5.15 16.42 -5.26
CA TRP A 49 6.41 16.61 -5.97
C TRP A 49 6.20 17.00 -7.43
N LYS A 50 5.24 16.36 -8.10
CA LYS A 50 4.94 16.58 -9.52
C LYS A 50 3.81 17.57 -9.77
N GLY A 51 3.07 17.97 -8.73
CA GLY A 51 1.87 18.83 -8.87
C GLY A 51 0.69 18.09 -9.55
N ILE A 52 0.48 16.82 -9.21
CA ILE A 52 -0.58 16.00 -9.79
C ILE A 52 -1.84 16.14 -8.95
N GLY A 53 -2.83 16.86 -9.49
CA GLY A 53 -4.09 17.15 -8.79
C GLY A 53 -3.97 18.14 -7.63
N VAL A 54 -2.77 18.63 -7.36
CA VAL A 54 -2.47 19.64 -6.34
C VAL A 54 -1.43 20.60 -6.90
N ALA A 55 -1.30 21.79 -6.33
CA ALA A 55 -0.18 22.67 -6.66
C ALA A 55 1.15 21.96 -6.31
N GLN A 56 2.15 22.13 -7.16
CA GLN A 56 3.47 21.56 -6.91
C GLN A 56 4.05 22.17 -5.63
N ASP A 57 4.43 21.30 -4.70
CA ASP A 57 5.04 21.66 -3.43
C ASP A 57 6.13 20.65 -3.12
N ARG A 58 7.36 20.97 -3.53
CA ARG A 58 8.50 20.05 -3.39
C ARG A 58 8.92 19.85 -1.93
N ALA A 59 8.70 20.83 -1.06
CA ALA A 59 8.94 20.68 0.37
C ALA A 59 7.99 19.64 0.98
N LEU A 60 6.69 19.71 0.70
CA LEU A 60 5.75 18.66 1.13
C LEU A 60 6.02 17.32 0.45
N GLY A 61 6.34 17.33 -0.85
CA GLY A 61 6.70 16.12 -1.58
C GLY A 61 7.85 15.37 -0.92
N TYR A 62 8.91 16.08 -0.53
CA TYR A 62 10.00 15.51 0.26
C TYR A 62 9.54 15.02 1.62
N ALA A 63 8.83 15.85 2.40
CA ALA A 63 8.41 15.48 3.74
C ALA A 63 7.59 14.18 3.75
N TRP A 64 6.64 14.02 2.82
CA TRP A 64 5.88 12.78 2.67
C TRP A 64 6.73 11.59 2.21
N MET A 65 7.75 11.81 1.37
CA MET A 65 8.66 10.74 0.95
C MET A 65 9.57 10.29 2.10
N ASP A 66 10.00 11.22 2.94
CA ASP A 66 10.76 10.88 4.15
C ASP A 66 9.93 10.03 5.12
N LEU A 67 8.65 10.35 5.29
CA LEU A 67 7.71 9.48 6.01
C LEU A 67 7.61 8.09 5.36
N ALA A 68 7.50 8.01 4.04
CA ALA A 68 7.45 6.72 3.33
C ALA A 68 8.73 5.90 3.55
N ALA A 69 9.88 6.57 3.65
CA ALA A 69 11.21 6.00 3.85
C ALA A 69 11.54 5.63 5.31
N GLU A 70 10.67 5.93 6.29
CA GLU A 70 10.88 5.65 7.72
C GLU A 70 11.26 4.19 8.04
N ARG A 71 10.82 3.24 7.20
CA ARG A 71 11.14 1.80 7.34
C ARG A 71 12.37 1.34 6.55
N PHE A 72 13.11 2.27 5.96
CA PHE A 72 14.32 2.02 5.19
C PHE A 72 14.16 1.09 3.98
N TYR A 73 12.95 1.03 3.39
CA TYR A 73 12.79 0.31 2.13
C TYR A 73 13.63 0.98 1.05
N SER A 74 14.53 0.24 0.43
CA SER A 74 15.56 0.79 -0.45
C SER A 74 14.98 1.68 -1.55
N ASN A 75 13.83 1.32 -2.11
CA ASN A 75 13.16 2.11 -3.15
C ASN A 75 12.72 3.50 -2.64
N PHE A 76 12.16 3.60 -1.43
CA PHE A 76 11.71 4.88 -0.87
C PHE A 76 12.88 5.72 -0.37
N VAL A 77 13.91 5.09 0.21
CA VAL A 77 15.13 5.79 0.60
C VAL A 77 15.82 6.41 -0.61
N ILE A 78 15.98 5.66 -1.70
CA ILE A 78 16.59 6.19 -2.94
C ILE A 78 15.82 7.41 -3.46
N ILE A 79 14.48 7.35 -3.51
CA ILE A 79 13.67 8.47 -3.99
C ILE A 79 13.76 9.67 -3.04
N ARG A 80 13.77 9.43 -1.72
CA ARG A 80 13.97 10.48 -0.73
C ARG A 80 15.30 11.21 -0.95
N GLU A 81 16.40 10.48 -1.10
CA GLU A 81 17.72 11.07 -1.33
C GLU A 81 17.73 11.88 -2.62
N GLN A 82 17.18 11.33 -3.70
CA GLN A 82 17.02 12.06 -4.96
C GLN A 82 16.23 13.35 -4.80
N TYR A 83 15.15 13.32 -4.01
CA TYR A 83 14.39 14.53 -3.72
C TYR A 83 15.28 15.54 -2.96
N TRP A 84 15.93 15.11 -1.88
CA TRP A 84 16.78 15.97 -1.05
C TRP A 84 17.87 16.68 -1.84
N GLU A 85 18.58 15.95 -2.71
CA GLU A 85 19.66 16.47 -3.56
C GLU A 85 19.19 17.55 -4.54
N THR A 86 17.91 17.51 -4.93
CA THR A 86 17.34 18.50 -5.87
C THR A 86 16.75 19.73 -5.20
N LEU A 87 16.59 19.72 -3.87
CA LEU A 87 16.07 20.85 -3.11
C LEU A 87 17.17 21.85 -2.78
N ASP A 88 16.85 23.14 -2.83
CA ASP A 88 17.70 24.17 -2.26
C ASP A 88 17.59 24.23 -0.73
N ALA A 89 18.52 24.93 -0.07
CA ALA A 89 18.59 25.00 1.38
C ALA A 89 17.32 25.59 2.03
N ALA A 90 16.67 26.54 1.36
CA ALA A 90 15.43 27.14 1.86
C ALA A 90 14.28 26.13 1.84
N THR A 91 14.15 25.36 0.75
CA THR A 91 13.11 24.34 0.59
C THR A 91 13.38 23.15 1.50
N GLN A 92 14.64 22.77 1.71
CA GLN A 92 15.03 21.75 2.70
C GLN A 92 14.59 22.14 4.11
N ALA A 93 14.81 23.40 4.53
CA ALA A 93 14.38 23.89 5.83
C ALA A 93 12.85 23.84 5.99
N GLN A 94 12.11 24.27 4.96
CA GLN A 94 10.64 24.16 4.94
C GLN A 94 10.16 22.71 5.01
N ALA A 95 10.85 21.80 4.33
CA ALA A 95 10.50 20.38 4.33
C ALA A 95 10.68 19.76 5.71
N ILE A 96 11.77 20.10 6.42
CA ILE A 96 12.01 19.67 7.80
C ILE A 96 10.93 20.22 8.74
N GLU A 97 10.63 21.52 8.65
CA GLU A 97 9.64 22.18 9.52
C GLU A 97 8.25 21.58 9.33
N ARG A 98 7.81 21.45 8.07
CA ARG A 98 6.48 20.92 7.71
C ARG A 98 6.39 19.41 7.87
N GLY A 99 7.53 18.71 7.87
CA GLY A 99 7.61 17.28 8.14
C GLY A 99 7.30 16.91 9.59
N GLN A 100 7.59 17.78 10.57
CA GLN A 100 7.33 17.50 11.99
C GLN A 100 5.87 17.16 12.31
N PRO A 101 4.86 17.99 11.92
CA PRO A 101 3.46 17.63 12.16
C PRO A 101 3.03 16.39 11.38
N LEU A 102 3.58 16.18 10.17
CA LEU A 102 3.30 14.97 9.38
C LEU A 102 3.81 13.73 10.10
N LEU A 103 5.04 13.73 10.60
CA LEU A 103 5.63 12.62 11.36
C LEU A 103 4.79 12.32 12.61
N ALA A 104 4.34 13.36 13.32
CA ALA A 104 3.49 13.20 14.51
C ALA A 104 2.13 12.57 14.20
N GLU A 105 1.52 12.87 13.04
CA GLU A 105 0.21 12.31 12.67
C GLU A 105 0.30 10.96 11.94
N TYR A 106 1.24 10.83 10.99
CA TYR A 106 1.31 9.77 9.99
C TYR A 106 2.56 8.88 10.11
N GLY A 107 3.54 9.24 10.94
CA GLY A 107 4.68 8.39 11.25
C GLY A 107 4.24 7.06 11.87
N ASP A 108 5.07 6.03 11.73
CA ASP A 108 4.77 4.67 12.19
C ASP A 108 4.43 4.64 13.69
N ALA A 109 5.13 5.44 14.49
CA ALA A 109 4.88 5.56 15.93
C ALA A 109 3.43 5.94 16.27
N ALA A 110 2.81 6.82 15.47
CA ALA A 110 1.43 7.24 15.64
C ALA A 110 0.43 6.35 14.88
N ALA A 111 0.80 5.90 13.68
CA ALA A 111 -0.10 5.23 12.75
C ALA A 111 -0.22 3.71 13.00
N LYS A 112 0.88 3.01 13.36
CA LYS A 112 0.86 1.57 13.65
C LYS A 112 -0.12 1.21 14.80
N PRO A 113 -0.17 1.95 15.93
CA PRO A 113 -1.15 1.69 16.98
C PRO A 113 -2.61 1.81 16.52
N ARG A 114 -2.91 2.75 15.59
CA ARG A 114 -4.26 2.88 15.04
C ARG A 114 -4.65 1.64 14.26
N MET A 115 -3.73 1.13 13.44
CA MET A 115 -3.94 -0.09 12.67
C MET A 115 -4.10 -1.31 13.59
N ALA A 116 -3.21 -1.46 14.58
CA ALA A 116 -3.28 -2.55 15.55
C ALA A 116 -4.64 -2.61 16.26
N ARG A 117 -5.20 -1.45 16.62
CA ARG A 117 -6.54 -1.35 17.22
C ARG A 117 -7.65 -1.83 16.27
N ILE A 118 -7.57 -1.50 14.98
CA ILE A 118 -8.54 -1.97 13.98
C ILE A 118 -8.44 -3.49 13.82
N LEU A 119 -7.24 -4.03 13.61
CA LEU A 119 -7.03 -5.46 13.43
C LEU A 119 -7.51 -6.26 14.66
N ARG A 120 -7.20 -5.78 15.87
CA ARG A 120 -7.68 -6.40 17.12
C ARG A 120 -9.21 -6.41 17.21
N LYS A 121 -9.86 -5.28 16.90
CA LYS A 121 -11.33 -5.15 16.94
C LYS A 121 -11.99 -6.07 15.91
N GLN A 122 -11.45 -6.11 14.70
CA GLN A 122 -12.00 -6.92 13.61
C GLN A 122 -11.81 -8.40 13.89
N ARG A 123 -10.63 -8.82 14.38
CA ARG A 123 -10.36 -10.21 14.79
C ARG A 123 -11.34 -10.72 15.84
N ALA A 124 -11.74 -9.87 16.80
CA ALA A 124 -12.73 -10.24 17.82
C ALA A 124 -14.15 -10.43 17.24
N GLY A 125 -14.48 -9.79 16.12
CA GLY A 125 -15.78 -9.89 15.45
C GLY A 125 -15.85 -10.93 14.32
N THR A 126 -14.71 -11.33 13.74
CA THR A 126 -14.63 -12.23 12.56
C THR A 126 -14.57 -13.71 12.93
N GLY A 127 -15.18 -14.12 14.04
CA GLY A 127 -15.25 -15.53 14.48
C GLY A 127 -15.92 -16.49 13.49
N SER A 128 -16.68 -15.97 12.51
CA SER A 128 -17.25 -16.76 11.40
C SER A 128 -16.45 -16.55 10.12
N ARG A 129 -15.80 -17.63 9.66
CA ARG A 129 -14.97 -17.75 8.44
C ARG A 129 -15.71 -17.55 7.10
N VAL A 130 -16.92 -17.01 7.10
CA VAL A 130 -17.87 -17.14 5.97
C VAL A 130 -17.91 -15.95 5.00
N GLY A 131 -16.98 -14.98 5.11
CA GLY A 131 -17.16 -13.66 4.47
C GLY A 131 -16.10 -13.17 3.47
N PHE A 132 -15.08 -13.96 3.12
CA PHE A 132 -14.02 -13.50 2.21
C PHE A 132 -13.71 -14.52 1.11
N THR A 133 -14.02 -14.16 -0.13
CA THR A 133 -13.79 -14.96 -1.35
C THR A 133 -13.01 -14.21 -2.43
N GLY A 134 -12.40 -13.06 -2.09
CA GLY A 134 -11.72 -12.19 -3.05
C GLY A 134 -10.19 -12.34 -3.04
N ASN A 135 -9.55 -12.11 -4.18
CA ASN A 135 -8.10 -11.93 -4.26
C ASN A 135 -7.75 -10.47 -3.94
N LEU A 136 -6.75 -10.24 -3.09
CA LEU A 136 -6.27 -8.88 -2.80
C LEU A 136 -5.07 -8.58 -3.69
N GLN A 137 -5.26 -7.65 -4.63
CA GLN A 137 -4.21 -7.22 -5.55
C GLN A 137 -3.43 -6.04 -4.96
N ILE A 138 -2.13 -6.20 -4.82
CA ILE A 138 -1.18 -5.17 -4.41
C ILE A 138 -0.31 -4.86 -5.62
N ILE A 139 -0.50 -3.70 -6.24
CA ILE A 139 0.32 -3.26 -7.36
C ILE A 139 1.37 -2.30 -6.79
N PRO A 140 2.66 -2.68 -6.75
CA PRO A 140 3.74 -1.73 -6.48
C PRO A 140 3.77 -0.71 -7.61
N PHE A 141 3.87 0.58 -7.28
CA PHE A 141 3.91 1.64 -8.28
C PHE A 141 5.36 1.95 -8.73
N THR A 142 6.36 1.57 -7.94
CA THR A 142 7.77 1.93 -8.18
C THR A 142 8.73 0.78 -7.83
N GLY A 143 9.95 0.86 -8.36
CA GLY A 143 10.97 -0.20 -8.24
C GLY A 143 10.85 -1.27 -9.33
N PRO A 144 11.68 -2.33 -9.30
CA PRO A 144 11.69 -3.39 -10.33
C PRO A 144 10.38 -4.20 -10.44
N ASN A 145 9.45 -3.98 -9.51
CA ASN A 145 8.12 -4.60 -9.44
C ASN A 145 7.00 -3.57 -9.69
N ALA A 146 7.33 -2.37 -10.20
CA ALA A 146 6.33 -1.40 -10.63
C ALA A 146 5.39 -2.04 -11.67
N GLY A 147 4.09 -2.08 -11.37
CA GLY A 147 3.09 -2.70 -12.23
C GLY A 147 2.95 -4.23 -12.11
N THR A 148 3.77 -4.92 -11.32
CA THR A 148 3.59 -6.36 -11.09
C THR A 148 2.59 -6.58 -9.94
N GLY A 149 1.37 -6.97 -10.29
CA GLY A 149 0.32 -7.22 -9.28
C GLY A 149 0.68 -8.42 -8.39
N LEU A 150 0.94 -8.18 -7.11
CA LEU A 150 1.04 -9.21 -6.09
C LEU A 150 -0.37 -9.57 -5.61
N SER A 151 -0.84 -10.78 -5.94
CA SER A 151 -2.19 -11.25 -5.59
C SER A 151 -2.12 -12.11 -4.32
N ILE A 152 -2.73 -11.65 -3.22
CA ILE A 152 -2.92 -12.45 -2.02
C ILE A 152 -4.18 -13.29 -2.21
N ARG A 153 -4.02 -14.61 -2.15
CA ARG A 153 -5.10 -15.59 -2.28
C ARG A 153 -6.00 -15.59 -1.04
N ALA A 154 -7.28 -15.93 -1.23
CA ALA A 154 -8.30 -15.85 -0.19
C ALA A 154 -8.07 -16.79 1.02
N ASP A 155 -7.40 -17.92 0.81
CA ASP A 155 -6.97 -18.87 1.83
C ASP A 155 -5.84 -18.31 2.70
N GLU A 156 -4.94 -17.51 2.12
CA GLU A 156 -3.89 -16.82 2.85
C GLU A 156 -4.45 -15.68 3.71
N TYR A 157 -5.53 -15.02 3.31
CA TYR A 157 -6.09 -13.83 3.97
C TYR A 157 -6.43 -14.04 5.46
N TYR A 158 -6.80 -15.25 5.88
CA TYR A 158 -7.08 -15.56 7.29
C TYR A 158 -5.85 -16.00 8.09
N ALA A 159 -4.67 -16.09 7.47
CA ALA A 159 -3.45 -16.47 8.15
C ALA A 159 -3.12 -15.48 9.27
N PRO A 160 -2.54 -15.93 10.40
CA PRO A 160 -2.20 -15.07 11.52
C PRO A 160 -1.37 -13.83 11.15
N LYS A 161 -0.59 -13.92 10.06
CA LYS A 161 0.21 -12.81 9.50
C LYS A 161 -0.63 -11.60 9.07
N TYR A 162 -1.92 -11.74 8.77
CA TYR A 162 -2.78 -10.60 8.41
C TYR A 162 -3.59 -10.04 9.60
N TRP A 163 -3.69 -10.76 10.71
CA TRP A 163 -4.57 -10.39 11.82
C TRP A 163 -3.84 -10.05 13.12
N GLN A 164 -2.53 -10.30 13.17
CA GLN A 164 -1.64 -9.85 14.24
C GLN A 164 -0.84 -8.66 13.71
N ALA A 165 -0.92 -7.50 14.37
CA ALA A 165 -0.33 -6.27 13.87
C ALA A 165 1.17 -6.39 13.61
N ASP A 166 1.92 -6.99 14.53
CA ASP A 166 3.37 -7.15 14.40
C ASP A 166 3.72 -8.01 13.18
N LYS A 167 3.09 -9.18 13.05
CA LYS A 167 3.28 -10.06 11.90
C LYS A 167 2.82 -9.44 10.58
N TYR A 168 1.82 -8.57 10.64
CA TYR A 168 1.31 -7.86 9.47
C TYR A 168 2.32 -6.83 8.98
N PHE A 169 2.91 -6.06 9.88
CA PHE A 169 3.96 -5.11 9.53
C PHE A 169 5.25 -5.84 9.10
N GLU A 170 5.66 -6.92 9.77
CA GLU A 170 6.78 -7.75 9.31
C GLU A 170 6.57 -8.29 7.90
N TRP A 171 5.35 -8.76 7.60
CA TRP A 171 5.02 -9.22 6.25
C TRP A 171 5.07 -8.07 5.23
N GLN A 172 4.56 -6.88 5.56
CA GLN A 172 4.73 -5.70 4.70
C GLN A 172 6.21 -5.39 4.49
N ASP A 173 7.01 -5.38 5.54
CA ASP A 173 8.44 -5.09 5.47
C ASP A 173 9.14 -6.11 4.55
N GLN A 174 8.82 -7.40 4.63
CA GLN A 174 9.34 -8.42 3.72
C GLN A 174 8.96 -8.19 2.26
N MET A 175 7.74 -7.72 2.00
CA MET A 175 7.27 -7.44 0.63
C MET A 175 7.98 -6.22 0.01
N TRP A 176 8.25 -5.19 0.82
CA TRP A 176 8.77 -3.91 0.31
C TRP A 176 10.30 -3.75 0.48
N ASN A 177 10.91 -4.52 1.38
CA ASN A 177 12.37 -4.56 1.58
C ASN A 177 13.06 -5.64 0.69
N ALA A 178 12.33 -6.37 -0.14
CA ALA A 178 12.92 -7.43 -0.96
C ALA A 178 13.82 -6.84 -2.07
N PRO A 179 15.11 -7.22 -2.16
CA PRO A 179 15.97 -6.81 -3.27
C PRO A 179 15.43 -7.36 -4.60
N PRO A 180 15.74 -6.73 -5.75
CA PRO A 180 15.22 -7.07 -7.09
C PRO A 180 15.33 -8.56 -7.48
N SER A 181 16.25 -9.29 -6.83
CA SER A 181 16.62 -10.68 -7.08
C SER A 181 15.78 -11.72 -6.33
N ARG A 182 14.90 -11.35 -5.39
CA ARG A 182 13.95 -12.29 -4.74
C ARG A 182 12.73 -12.55 -5.65
N LYS A 183 12.96 -12.81 -6.94
CA LYS A 183 12.00 -13.30 -7.93
C LYS A 183 11.69 -14.78 -7.67
N GLY A 184 11.13 -15.10 -6.50
CA GLY A 184 10.65 -16.44 -6.20
C GLY A 184 9.33 -16.67 -6.94
N LYS A 185 9.36 -17.56 -7.94
CA LYS A 185 8.22 -18.06 -8.73
C LYS A 185 6.87 -17.92 -8.02
N VAL A 186 6.03 -17.02 -8.52
CA VAL A 186 4.58 -17.21 -8.38
C VAL A 186 4.24 -18.28 -9.41
N GLU A 187 4.24 -19.54 -8.99
CA GLU A 187 3.51 -20.57 -9.72
C GLU A 187 2.04 -20.15 -9.68
N VAL A 188 1.62 -19.54 -10.79
CA VAL A 188 0.21 -19.36 -11.12
C VAL A 188 -0.31 -20.77 -11.30
N GLY A 189 -0.76 -21.39 -10.21
CA GLY A 189 -1.49 -22.65 -10.25
C GLY A 189 -2.59 -22.51 -11.30
N GLU A 190 -2.58 -23.43 -12.25
CA GLU A 190 -3.36 -23.37 -13.49
C GLU A 190 -4.81 -22.97 -13.21
N LEU A 191 -5.32 -22.09 -14.08
CA LEU A 191 -6.72 -21.69 -14.11
C LEU A 191 -7.57 -22.96 -14.10
N GLN A 192 -8.27 -23.19 -13.00
CA GLN A 192 -9.22 -24.29 -12.89
C GLN A 192 -10.35 -24.03 -13.88
N ASP A 193 -10.30 -24.77 -14.99
CA ASP A 193 -11.27 -24.71 -16.08
C ASP A 193 -12.64 -25.09 -15.52
N ILE A 194 -13.51 -24.10 -15.34
CA ILE A 194 -14.90 -24.29 -14.92
C ILE A 194 -15.64 -24.97 -16.08
N GLY A 195 -15.72 -26.29 -15.97
CA GLY A 195 -16.28 -27.21 -16.95
C GLY A 195 -17.59 -26.72 -17.56
N LYS A 196 -17.60 -26.71 -18.91
CA LYS A 196 -18.82 -26.69 -19.69
C LYS A 196 -19.61 -27.97 -19.40
N ASN A 197 -20.83 -27.79 -18.92
CA ASN A 197 -21.84 -28.85 -18.78
C ASN A 197 -21.98 -29.66 -20.08
N PRO A 198 -22.09 -31.00 -20.02
CA PRO A 198 -22.31 -31.81 -21.21
C PRO A 198 -23.79 -31.75 -21.66
N PRO A 199 -24.10 -31.80 -22.97
CA PRO A 199 -25.46 -32.04 -23.44
C PRO A 199 -25.87 -33.51 -23.23
N PRO A 200 -27.19 -33.82 -23.16
CA PRO A 200 -27.68 -35.16 -22.82
C PRO A 200 -27.36 -36.18 -23.93
N LYS A 201 -27.09 -37.41 -23.51
CA LYS A 201 -26.95 -38.59 -24.36
C LYS A 201 -28.32 -38.97 -24.94
N ASP A 202 -28.35 -39.28 -26.23
CA ASP A 202 -29.27 -40.25 -26.79
C ASP A 202 -28.52 -41.16 -27.77
N SER A 203 -28.56 -42.46 -27.46
CA SER A 203 -28.32 -43.60 -28.36
C SER A 203 -29.33 -44.65 -27.91
N PRO A 204 -29.96 -45.43 -28.81
CA PRO A 204 -29.28 -46.26 -29.81
C PRO A 204 -29.53 -45.86 -31.27
#